data_AF-A0A1V5T774-F1
#
_entry.id   AF-A0A1V5T774-F1
#
_cell.length_a   1.000
_cell.length_b   1.000
_cell.length_c   1.000
_cell.angle_alpha   90.00
_cell.angle_beta   90.00
_cell.angle_gamma   90.00
#
_symmetry.space_group_name_H-M   'P 1'
#
loop_
_entity.id
_entity.type
_entity.pdbx_description
1 polymer ?
#
loop_
_entity_poly.entity_id
_entity_poly.type
_entity_poly.pdbx_seq_one_letter_code
_entity_poly.pdbx_strand_id
1 'polypeptide(L)' 'MIVILAALVSSEVKKDILLRAINVSVQTKNVQRYIDPLEKAGLIEKTIPDKPTSPKQQYRLTARGQNILKH' A
#
# COMPACT_ATOMS: atom_id res chain seq x y z
N MET A 1 -7.90 -6.83 -1.63
CA MET A 1 -6.79 -6.58 -0.69
C MET A 1 -5.53 -7.36 -1.06
N ILE A 2 -5.60 -8.66 -1.34
CA ILE A 2 -4.43 -9.46 -1.80
C ILE A 2 -3.68 -8.83 -2.99
N VAL A 3 -4.40 -8.29 -3.98
CA VAL A 3 -3.79 -7.64 -5.16
C VAL A 3 -2.86 -6.47 -4.79
N ILE A 4 -3.21 -5.69 -3.75
CA ILE A 4 -2.36 -4.58 -3.27
C ILE A 4 -1.07 -5.11 -2.66
N LEU A 5 -1.15 -6.19 -1.88
CA LEU A 5 0.03 -6.82 -1.29
C LEU A 5 0.93 -7.43 -2.36
N ALA A 6 0.34 -8.12 -3.34
CA ALA A 6 1.07 -8.71 -4.47
C ALA A 6 1.82 -7.64 -5.30
N ALA A 7 1.21 -6.47 -5.50
CA ALA A 7 1.84 -5.35 -6.20
C ALA A 7 3.09 -4.78 -5.48
N LEU A 8 3.26 -5.08 -4.19
CA LEU A 8 4.37 -4.61 -3.37
C LEU A 8 5.47 -5.67 -3.15
N VAL A 9 5.32 -6.87 -3.73
CA VAL A 9 6.31 -7.96 -3.57
C VAL A 9 7.65 -7.60 -4.19
N SER A 10 7.63 -6.95 -5.35
CA SER A 10 8.83 -6.70 -6.15
C SER A 10 9.45 -5.32 -5.94
N SER A 11 8.68 -4.34 -5.47
CA SER A 11 9.16 -2.97 -5.30
C SER A 11 8.22 -2.10 -4.45
N GLU A 12 8.74 -0.95 -4.01
CA GLU A 12 7.97 0.10 -3.36
C GLU A 12 7.20 0.91 -4.40
N VAL A 13 5.90 1.05 -4.23
CA VAL A 13 5.04 1.72 -5.23
C VAL A 13 4.17 2.80 -4.61
N LYS A 14 3.78 3.78 -5.42
CA LYS A 14 2.91 4.86 -4.99
C LYS A 14 1.45 4.41 -4.87
N LYS A 15 0.67 5.14 -4.07
CA LYS A 15 -0.77 4.86 -3.86
C LYS A 15 -1.58 4.86 -5.16
N ASP A 16 -1.22 5.66 -6.15
CA ASP A 16 -1.92 5.70 -7.43
C ASP A 16 -1.82 4.37 -8.17
N ILE A 17 -0.63 3.74 -8.17
CA ILE A 17 -0.42 2.42 -8.76
C ILE A 17 -1.22 1.36 -7.99
N LEU A 18 -1.20 1.39 -6.66
CA LEU A 18 -1.96 0.45 -5.82
C LEU A 18 -3.47 0.52 -6.07
N LEU A 19 -4.02 1.72 -6.19
CA LEU A 19 -5.45 1.91 -6.45
C LEU A 19 -5.82 1.53 -7.90
N ARG A 20 -4.96 1.87 -8.87
CA ARG A 20 -5.14 1.42 -10.27
C ARG A 20 -5.10 -0.09 -10.41
N ALA A 21 -4.26 -0.79 -9.64
CA ALA A 21 -4.16 -2.25 -9.65
C ALA A 21 -5.47 -2.94 -9.23
N ILE A 22 -6.31 -2.28 -8.44
CA ILE A 22 -7.65 -2.76 -8.07
C ILE A 22 -8.78 -2.05 -8.82
N ASN A 23 -8.44 -1.36 -9.91
CA ASN A 23 -9.35 -0.64 -10.80
C ASN A 23 -10.23 0.42 -10.09
N VAL A 24 -9.65 1.15 -9.12
CA VAL A 24 -10.34 2.28 -8.46
C VAL A 24 -9.59 3.60 -8.68
N SER A 25 -10.35 4.70 -8.64
CA SER A 25 -9.81 6.04 -8.83
C SER A 25 -8.92 6.48 -7.66
N VAL A 26 -7.96 7.35 -7.95
CA VAL A 26 -7.05 7.92 -6.94
C VAL A 26 -7.76 9.01 -6.16
N GLN A 27 -8.51 8.62 -5.13
CA GLN A 27 -9.26 9.52 -4.27
C GLN A 27 -8.98 9.20 -2.79
N THR A 28 -9.05 10.22 -1.93
CA THR A 28 -8.81 10.09 -0.49
C THR A 28 -9.68 9.01 0.15
N LYS A 29 -10.96 8.91 -0.25
CA LYS A 29 -11.88 7.87 0.24
C LYS A 29 -11.42 6.45 -0.12
N ASN A 30 -10.82 6.26 -1.29
CA ASN A 30 -10.30 4.96 -1.72
C ASN A 30 -9.00 4.61 -0.99
N VAL A 31 -8.13 5.59 -0.72
CA VAL A 31 -6.96 5.39 0.16
C VAL A 31 -7.43 4.92 1.54
N GLN A 32 -8.38 5.63 2.15
CA GLN A 32 -8.95 5.27 3.45
C GLN A 32 -9.62 3.89 3.46
N ARG A 33 -10.23 3.49 2.34
CA ARG A 33 -10.94 2.21 2.24
C ARG A 33 -10.02 1.02 1.97
N TYR A 34 -8.94 1.21 1.21
CA TYR A 34 -8.15 0.10 0.68
C TYR A 34 -6.69 0.06 1.13
N ILE A 35 -6.11 1.21 1.50
CA ILE A 35 -4.71 1.33 1.92
C ILE A 35 -4.61 1.44 3.44
N ASP A 36 -5.37 2.35 4.06
CA ASP A 36 -5.31 2.59 5.51
C ASP A 36 -5.56 1.31 6.35
N PRO A 37 -6.48 0.39 5.99
CA PRO A 37 -6.65 -0.84 6.76
C PRO A 37 -5.42 -1.75 6.70
N LEU A 38 -4.72 -1.80 5.57
CA LEU A 38 -3.51 -2.60 5.40
C LEU A 38 -2.33 -1.99 6.17
N GLU A 39 -2.24 -0.65 6.19
CA GLU A 39 -1.25 0.08 6.98
C GLU A 39 -1.51 -0.11 8.48
N LYS A 40 -2.76 0.05 8.93
CA LYS A 40 -3.16 -0.17 10.34
C LYS A 40 -2.96 -1.61 10.81
N ALA A 41 -3.18 -2.58 9.92
CA ALA A 41 -2.88 -3.99 10.20
C ALA A 41 -1.37 -4.29 10.22
N GLY A 42 -0.52 -3.32 9.86
CA GLY A 42 0.92 -3.48 9.77
C GLY A 42 1.34 -4.45 8.67
N LEU A 43 0.57 -4.53 7.58
CA LEU A 43 0.90 -5.34 6.41
C LEU A 43 1.75 -4.57 5.41
N ILE A 44 1.50 -3.27 5.29
CA ILE A 44 2.27 -2.32 4.48
C ILE A 44 2.67 -1.12 5.34
N GLU A 45 3.67 -0.38 4.91
CA GLU A 45 4.09 0.86 5.57
C GLU A 45 4.54 1.92 4.57
N LYS A 46 4.51 3.20 4.98
CA LYS A 46 5.02 4.33 4.21
C LYS A 46 6.55 4.34 4.22
N THR A 47 7.15 4.71 3.10
CA THR A 47 8.61 4.80 2.98
C THR A 47 9.16 6.12 3.54
N ILE A 48 8.32 7.16 3.61
CA ILE A 48 8.67 8.48 4.16
C ILE A 48 7.64 8.85 5.26
N PRO A 49 7.74 8.28 6.47
CA PRO A 49 6.75 8.49 7.52
C PRO A 49 6.69 9.95 8.00
N ASP A 50 7.84 10.64 8.07
CA ASP A 50 7.94 12.01 8.58
C ASP A 50 7.29 13.06 7.66
N LYS A 51 7.09 12.73 6.39
CA LYS A 51 6.47 13.59 5.38
C LYS A 51 5.36 12.85 4.63
N PRO A 52 4.20 12.61 5.27
CA PRO A 52 3.14 11.75 4.73
C PRO A 52 2.58 12.25 3.40
N THR A 53 2.58 13.58 3.19
CA THR A 53 2.10 14.24 1.97
C THR A 53 3.19 14.42 0.89
N SER A 54 4.39 13.86 1.09
CA SER A 54 5.49 13.95 0.13
C SER A 54 5.06 13.44 -1.26
N PRO A 55 5.42 14.15 -2.35
CA PRO A 55 5.16 13.67 -3.72
C PRO A 55 5.97 12.40 -4.07
N LYS A 56 7.01 12.11 -3.27
CA LYS A 56 7.83 10.90 -3.36
C LYS A 56 7.35 9.78 -2.42
N GLN A 57 6.24 9.97 -1.71
CA GLN A 57 5.70 8.95 -0.81
C GLN A 57 5.38 7.67 -1.58
N GLN A 58 5.86 6.54 -1.07
CA GLN A 58 5.56 5.20 -1.55
C GLN A 58 5.15 4.31 -0.38
N TYR A 59 4.66 3.14 -0.71
CA TYR A 59 4.35 2.08 0.24
C TYR A 59 5.26 0.89 -0.04
N ARG A 60 5.59 0.15 1.01
CA ARG A 60 6.34 -1.10 0.92
C ARG A 60 5.69 -2.20 1.75
N LEU A 61 5.96 -3.45 1.39
CA LEU A 61 5.44 -4.62 2.08
C LEU A 61 6.27 -4.88 3.35
N THR A 62 5.61 -5.07 4.49
CA THR A 62 6.28 -5.45 5.74
C THR A 62 6.52 -6.97 5.79
N ALA A 63 7.30 -7.43 6.77
CA ALA A 63 7.46 -8.86 7.03
C ALA A 63 6.12 -9.58 7.29
N ARG A 64 5.17 -8.93 7.99
CA ARG A 64 3.82 -9.49 8.23
C ARG A 64 3.04 -9.60 6.93
N GLY A 65 3.10 -8.57 6.09
CA GLY A 65 2.48 -8.58 4.76
C GLY A 65 3.04 -9.67 3.85
N GLN A 66 4.35 -9.91 3.90
CA GLN A 66 5.00 -11.00 3.15
C GLN A 66 4.51 -12.37 3.59
N ASN A 67 4.33 -12.59 4.89
CA ASN A 67 3.84 -13.87 5.40
C ASN A 67 2.42 -14.19 4.91
N ILE A 68 1.56 -13.18 4.74
CA ILE A 68 0.20 -13.36 4.18
C ILE A 68 0.24 -13.87 2.73
N LEU A 69 1.29 -13.57 1.96
CA LEU A 69 1.41 -14.01 0.57
C LEU A 69 2.07 -15.40 0.41
N LYS A 70 2.66 -15.93 1.49
CA LYS A 70 3.30 -17.25 1.50
C LYS A 70 2.36 -18.38 1.90
N HIS A 71 1.09 -18.08 2.19
CA HIS A 71 0.03 -19.03 2.54
C HIS A 71 -1.11 -18.89 1.53
#